data_AF-H9FM34-F1
#
_entry.id   AF-H9FM34-F1
#
_cell.length_a   1.000
_cell.length_b   1.000
_cell.length_c   1.000
_cell.angle_alpha   90.00
_cell.angle_beta   90.00
_cell.angle_gamma   90.00
#
_symmetry.space_group_name_H-M   'P 1'
#
loop_
_entity.id
_entity.type
_entity.pdbx_description
1 polymer ?
#
loop_
_entity_poly.entity_id
_entity_poly.type
_entity_poly.pdbx_seq_one_letter_code
_entity_poly.pdbx_strand_id
1 'polypeptide(L)'
;IFKNGNVLYSIRLTLTLSCPMDLKNFPMDVQTCIMQLESFGYTMNDLIFEWQDEAPVQVAEGLTLPQFLLKEEKDLRYCTKHYNTGKFTCIEVRFHLERQMGYYLIQMYIPSLLIVILSWVSFWI
;
A
#
# COMPACT_ATOMS: atom_id res chain seq x y z
N ILE A 1 -15.51 -3.87 27.61
CA ILE A 1 -14.67 -4.65 28.56
C ILE A 1 -15.36 -5.99 28.77
N PHE A 2 -14.64 -7.09 28.57
CA PHE A 2 -15.16 -8.44 28.70
C PHE A 2 -15.02 -8.94 30.15
N LYS A 3 -15.75 -10.00 30.51
CA LYS A 3 -15.75 -10.56 31.87
C LYS A 3 -14.39 -11.08 32.32
N ASN A 4 -13.51 -11.44 31.40
CA ASN A 4 -12.15 -11.91 31.66
C ASN A 4 -11.11 -10.78 31.76
N GLY A 5 -11.53 -9.51 31.68
CA GLY A 5 -10.62 -8.35 31.73
C GLY A 5 -10.13 -7.87 30.36
N ASN A 6 -10.44 -8.56 29.26
CA ASN A 6 -10.05 -8.10 27.92
C ASN A 6 -10.77 -6.77 27.59
N VAL A 7 -10.06 -5.88 26.90
CA VAL A 7 -10.58 -4.57 26.50
C VAL A 7 -10.53 -4.48 24.98
N LEU A 8 -11.70 -4.27 24.35
CA LEU A 8 -11.78 -3.88 22.95
C LEU A 8 -11.81 -2.36 22.87
N TYR A 9 -10.86 -1.79 22.13
CA TYR A 9 -10.79 -0.37 21.84
C TYR A 9 -10.83 -0.18 20.32
N SER A 10 -11.74 0.67 19.83
CA SER A 10 -11.93 0.92 18.40
C SER A 10 -12.10 2.42 18.16
N ILE A 11 -11.34 2.93 17.20
CA ILE A 11 -11.34 4.33 16.79
C ILE A 11 -11.31 4.42 15.28
N ARG A 12 -11.94 5.48 14.74
CA ARG A 12 -11.90 5.80 13.31
C ARG A 12 -10.84 6.88 13.08
N LEU A 13 -9.87 6.57 12.22
CA LEU A 13 -8.81 7.49 11.83
C LEU A 13 -8.83 7.71 10.32
N THR A 14 -8.58 8.95 9.90
CA THR A 14 -8.28 9.30 8.51
C THR A 14 -6.81 9.69 8.47
N LEU A 15 -6.00 8.90 7.78
CA LEU A 15 -4.55 9.07 7.75
C LEU A 15 -4.08 9.44 6.34
N THR A 16 -3.14 10.37 6.26
CA THR A 16 -2.37 10.63 5.05
C THR A 16 -0.99 9.99 5.24
N LEU A 17 -0.78 8.83 4.63
CA LEU A 17 0.46 8.07 4.75
C LEU A 17 1.43 8.43 3.63
N SER A 18 2.73 8.44 3.94
CA SER A 18 3.78 8.58 2.93
C SER A 18 4.12 7.21 2.34
N CYS A 19 4.14 7.12 1.01
CA CYS A 19 4.49 5.92 0.28
C CYS A 19 5.50 6.28 -0.83
N PRO A 20 6.80 5.96 -0.67
CA PRO A 20 7.78 6.17 -1.71
C PRO A 20 7.52 5.18 -2.87
N MET A 21 7.32 5.72 -4.08
CA MET A 21 7.00 4.92 -5.27
C MET A 21 8.24 4.65 -6.13
N ASP A 22 8.35 3.43 -6.66
CA ASP A 22 9.35 3.09 -7.70
C ASP A 22 8.66 3.10 -9.07
N LEU A 23 9.02 4.06 -9.92
CA LEU A 23 8.37 4.33 -11.21
C LEU A 23 9.18 3.83 -12.42
N LYS A 24 10.18 2.97 -12.23
CA LYS A 24 11.04 2.46 -13.33
C LYS A 24 10.25 1.86 -14.49
N ASN A 25 9.17 1.14 -14.19
CA ASN A 25 8.36 0.43 -15.18
C ASN A 25 7.03 1.12 -15.49
N PHE A 26 6.93 2.43 -15.23
CA PHE A 26 5.71 3.17 -15.49
C PHE A 26 5.25 3.04 -16.95
N PRO A 27 3.96 2.77 -17.24
CA PRO A 27 2.83 2.65 -16.31
C PRO A 27 2.52 1.21 -15.84
N MET A 28 3.33 0.22 -16.21
CA MET A 28 3.20 -1.19 -15.82
C MET A 28 3.93 -1.48 -14.50
N ASP A 29 3.58 -0.73 -13.46
CA ASP A 29 4.20 -0.78 -12.14
C ASP A 29 3.26 -1.37 -11.07
N VAL A 30 3.87 -1.99 -10.05
CA VAL A 30 3.20 -2.40 -8.82
C VAL A 30 3.85 -1.65 -7.67
N GLN A 31 3.06 -0.84 -6.98
CA GLN A 31 3.51 -0.05 -5.85
C GLN A 31 3.27 -0.80 -4.54
N THR A 32 4.24 -0.74 -3.62
CA THR A 32 4.11 -1.34 -2.29
C THR A 32 4.07 -0.23 -1.26
N CYS A 33 2.88 0.06 -0.73
CA CYS A 33 2.68 1.09 0.28
C CYS A 33 2.60 0.50 1.67
N ILE A 34 3.38 1.06 2.60
CA ILE A 34 3.58 0.52 3.95
C ILE A 34 2.85 1.41 4.94
N MET A 35 2.06 0.81 5.83
CA MET A 35 1.54 1.46 7.02
C MET A 35 2.24 0.87 8.25
N GLN A 36 2.83 1.72 9.08
CA GLN A 36 3.53 1.31 10.32
C GLN A 36 2.79 1.86 11.53
N LEU A 37 2.62 1.02 12.55
CA LEU A 37 2.10 1.40 13.87
C LEU A 37 3.17 1.09 14.91
N GLU A 38 3.52 2.09 15.71
CA GLU A 38 4.62 2.03 16.67
C GLU A 38 4.22 2.60 18.03
N SER A 39 4.79 2.06 19.12
CA SER A 39 4.67 2.66 20.44
C SER A 39 5.57 3.89 20.59
N PHE A 40 5.01 4.98 21.11
CA PHE A 40 5.80 6.20 21.34
C PHE A 40 6.49 6.23 22.71
N GLY A 41 5.75 5.90 23.78
CA GLY A 41 6.21 6.09 25.17
C GLY A 41 6.62 4.82 25.92
N TYR A 42 6.27 3.64 25.39
CA TYR A 42 6.49 2.35 26.06
C TYR A 42 7.48 1.51 25.28
N THR A 43 8.46 0.96 26.00
CA THR A 43 9.46 0.07 25.41
C THR A 43 8.88 -1.33 25.22
N MET A 44 9.60 -2.17 24.47
CA MET A 44 9.26 -3.60 24.28
C MET A 44 9.11 -4.40 25.59
N ASN A 45 9.68 -3.93 26.71
CA ASN A 45 9.54 -4.58 28.00
C ASN A 45 8.15 -4.36 28.63
N ASP A 46 7.46 -3.30 28.23
CA ASP A 46 6.18 -2.87 28.82
C ASP A 46 5.01 -3.10 27.86
N LEU A 47 5.24 -3.01 26.55
CA LEU A 47 4.21 -3.09 25.52
C LEU A 47 4.71 -3.78 24.25
N ILE A 48 3.94 -4.75 23.78
CA ILE A 48 4.18 -5.49 22.54
C ILE A 48 2.93 -5.41 21.66
N PHE A 49 3.11 -5.12 20.38
CA PHE A 49 2.05 -5.12 19.38
C PHE A 49 2.11 -6.42 18.58
N GLU A 50 0.96 -7.06 18.44
CA GLU A 50 0.80 -8.29 17.65
C GLU A 50 -0.38 -8.13 16.71
N TRP A 51 -0.26 -8.72 15.52
CA TRP A 51 -1.39 -8.86 14.61
C TRP A 51 -2.31 -9.95 15.13
N GLN A 52 -3.63 -9.74 14.99
CA GLN A 52 -4.59 -10.80 15.24
C GLN A 52 -4.40 -11.95 14.24
N ASP A 53 -4.48 -13.20 14.70
CA ASP A 53 -4.31 -14.38 13.85
C ASP A 53 -5.36 -14.45 12.73
N GLU A 54 -6.60 -14.10 13.06
CA GLU A 54 -7.73 -14.11 12.13
C GLU A 54 -8.00 -12.72 11.56
N ALA A 55 -7.85 -12.59 10.24
CA ALA A 55 -8.21 -11.40 9.47
C ALA A 55 -7.79 -10.05 10.11
N PRO A 56 -6.48 -9.84 10.38
CA PRO A 56 -5.99 -8.63 11.05
C PRO A 56 -6.21 -7.34 10.25
N VAL A 57 -6.36 -7.47 8.93
CA VAL A 57 -6.63 -6.35 8.02
C VAL A 57 -7.82 -6.69 7.14
N GLN A 58 -8.94 -6.05 7.43
CA GLN A 58 -10.18 -6.20 6.69
C GLN A 58 -10.39 -4.97 5.80
N VAL A 59 -10.77 -5.23 4.55
CA VAL A 59 -11.06 -4.20 3.55
C VAL A 59 -12.56 -4.22 3.31
N ALA A 60 -13.18 -3.04 3.19
CA ALA A 60 -14.60 -2.94 2.93
C ALA A 60 -14.97 -3.59 1.58
N GLU A 61 -16.08 -4.32 1.56
CA GLU A 61 -16.62 -4.90 0.33
C GLU A 61 -16.94 -3.79 -0.68
N GLY A 62 -16.52 -3.98 -1.93
CA GLY A 62 -16.72 -2.99 -3.00
C GLY A 62 -15.77 -1.79 -2.96
N LEU A 63 -14.73 -1.80 -2.13
CA LEU A 63 -13.68 -0.78 -2.21
C LEU A 63 -13.01 -0.84 -3.59
N THR A 64 -13.12 0.26 -4.33
CA THR A 64 -12.47 0.43 -5.64
C THR A 64 -11.65 1.71 -5.64
N LEU A 65 -10.49 1.65 -6.31
CA LEU A 65 -9.62 2.79 -6.53
C LEU A 65 -9.63 3.10 -8.04
N PRO A 66 -9.68 4.38 -8.45
CA PRO A 66 -9.86 4.75 -9.85
C PRO A 66 -8.63 4.49 -10.74
N GLN A 67 -7.43 4.43 -10.14
CA GLN A 67 -6.16 4.29 -10.89
C GLN A 67 -5.39 3.01 -10.53
N PHE A 68 -5.78 2.34 -9.45
CA PHE A 68 -5.07 1.20 -8.90
C PHE A 68 -6.05 0.07 -8.58
N LEU A 69 -5.55 -1.15 -8.60
CA LEU A 69 -6.19 -2.30 -8.03
C LEU A 69 -5.43 -2.67 -6.76
N LEU A 70 -6.15 -2.76 -5.64
CA LEU A 70 -5.58 -3.29 -4.41
C LEU A 70 -5.53 -4.82 -4.51
N LYS A 71 -4.33 -5.41 -4.41
CA LYS A 71 -4.19 -6.87 -4.36
C LYS A 71 -4.75 -7.43 -3.06
N GLU A 72 -5.27 -8.65 -3.11
CA GLU A 72 -5.86 -9.31 -1.95
C GLU A 72 -4.81 -9.69 -0.90
N GLU A 73 -3.63 -10.09 -1.34
CA GLU A 73 -2.47 -10.41 -0.51
C GLU A 73 -1.93 -9.13 0.16
N LYS A 74 -1.86 -9.13 1.49
CA LYS A 74 -1.19 -8.10 2.29
C LYS A 74 -0.07 -8.75 3.09
N ASP A 75 1.12 -8.17 3.05
CA ASP A 75 2.21 -8.62 3.89
C ASP A 75 2.08 -8.01 5.29
N LEU A 76 2.05 -8.85 6.32
CA LEU A 76 2.13 -8.45 7.72
C LEU A 76 3.54 -8.71 8.23
N ARG A 77 4.19 -7.70 8.78
CA ARG A 77 5.55 -7.83 9.32
C ARG A 77 5.70 -7.08 10.64
N TYR A 78 6.76 -7.43 11.36
CA TYR A 78 7.23 -6.70 12.54
C TYR A 78 8.36 -5.77 12.13
N CYS A 79 8.38 -4.56 12.71
CA CYS A 79 9.30 -3.47 12.32
C CYS A 79 9.97 -2.81 13.53
N THR A 80 10.25 -3.57 14.60
CA THR A 80 10.83 -3.07 15.87
C THR A 80 11.91 -2.02 15.66
N LYS A 81 11.67 -0.82 16.19
CA LYS A 81 12.58 0.32 16.03
C LYS A 81 13.56 0.39 17.18
N HIS A 82 14.77 0.82 16.85
CA HIS A 82 15.87 0.98 17.79
C HIS A 82 16.26 2.46 17.82
N TYR A 83 16.01 3.12 18.94
CA TYR A 83 16.44 4.49 19.19
C TYR A 83 17.41 4.52 20.36
N ASN A 84 18.08 5.66 20.55
CA ASN A 84 18.98 5.86 21.70
C ASN A 84 18.27 5.70 23.05
N THR A 85 16.96 5.96 23.09
CA THR A 85 16.12 5.82 24.28
C THR A 85 15.65 4.39 24.56
N GLY A 86 15.79 3.46 23.60
CA GLY A 86 15.37 2.07 23.78
C GLY A 86 14.83 1.41 22.51
N LYS A 87 14.28 0.20 22.69
CA LYS A 87 13.59 -0.57 21.65
C LYS A 87 12.08 -0.42 21.78
N PHE A 88 11.42 -0.10 20.68
CA PHE A 88 9.98 0.17 20.63
C PHE A 88 9.27 -0.83 19.71
N THR A 89 8.08 -1.25 20.13
CA THR A 89 7.28 -2.20 19.35
C THR A 89 6.76 -1.53 18.10
N CYS A 90 6.80 -2.25 16.98
CA CYS A 90 6.32 -1.76 15.70
C CYS A 90 5.79 -2.92 14.88
N ILE A 91 4.60 -2.75 14.32
CA ILE A 91 3.98 -3.64 13.34
C ILE A 91 3.76 -2.88 12.04
N GLU A 92 3.95 -3.56 10.91
CA GLU A 92 3.71 -2.99 9.59
C GLU A 92 2.83 -3.90 8.74
N VAL A 93 2.00 -3.27 7.91
CA VAL A 93 1.28 -3.92 6.82
C VAL A 93 1.69 -3.29 5.50
N ARG A 94 1.87 -4.12 4.48
CA ARG A 94 2.16 -3.68 3.11
C ARG A 94 0.98 -3.95 2.21
N PHE A 95 0.53 -2.89 1.54
CA PHE A 95 -0.49 -2.92 0.52
C PHE A 95 0.17 -2.93 -0.85
N HIS A 96 -0.16 -3.92 -1.67
CA HIS A 96 0.28 -3.97 -3.07
C HIS A 96 -0.80 -3.35 -3.96
N LEU A 97 -0.43 -2.25 -4.61
CA LEU A 97 -1.29 -1.47 -5.50
C LEU A 97 -0.79 -1.65 -6.93
N GLU A 98 -1.56 -2.35 -7.75
CA GLU A 98 -1.27 -2.55 -9.17
C GLU A 98 -1.91 -1.44 -10.01
N ARG A 99 -1.14 -0.75 -10.85
CA ARG A 99 -1.68 0.35 -11.65
C ARG A 99 -2.56 -0.17 -12.78
N GLN A 100 -3.71 0.48 -12.98
CA GLN A 100 -4.57 0.19 -14.13
C GLN A 100 -4.03 0.83 -15.41
N MET A 101 -3.76 -0.01 -16.41
CA MET A 101 -3.15 0.40 -17.68
C MET A 101 -4.10 1.06 -18.68
N GLY A 102 -5.41 0.87 -18.55
CA GLY A 102 -6.40 1.24 -19.58
C GLY A 102 -6.33 2.72 -19.98
N TYR A 103 -6.17 3.61 -19.00
CA TYR A 103 -6.01 5.05 -19.25
C TYR A 103 -4.75 5.38 -20.08
N TYR A 104 -3.61 4.79 -19.71
CA TYR A 104 -2.33 5.03 -20.39
C TYR A 104 -2.34 4.48 -21.82
N LEU A 105 -2.96 3.32 -22.04
CA LEU A 105 -3.11 2.74 -23.37
C LEU A 105 -3.86 3.69 -24.31
N ILE A 106 -5.01 4.21 -23.88
CA ILE A 106 -5.86 5.07 -24.70
C ILE A 106 -5.22 6.44 -24.94
N GLN A 107 -4.65 7.06 -23.90
CA GLN A 107 -4.16 8.44 -24.01
C GLN A 107 -2.73 8.57 -24.54
N MET A 108 -1.87 7.56 -24.32
CA MET A 108 -0.45 7.67 -24.67
C MET A 108 -0.04 6.66 -25.76
N TYR A 109 -0.33 5.37 -25.57
CA TYR A 109 0.14 4.33 -26.51
C TYR A 109 -0.57 4.37 -27.86
N ILE A 110 -1.89 4.55 -27.90
CA ILE A 110 -2.63 4.60 -29.17
C ILE A 110 -2.22 5.81 -30.04
N PRO A 111 -2.19 7.06 -29.52
CA PRO A 111 -1.77 8.21 -30.33
C PRO A 111 -0.32 8.13 -30.81
N SER A 112 0.59 7.64 -29.96
CA SER A 112 1.99 7.47 -30.36
C SER A 112 2.17 6.43 -31.46
N LEU A 113 1.46 5.30 -31.39
CA LEU A 113 1.45 4.31 -32.46
C LEU A 113 0.91 4.88 -33.78
N LEU A 114 -0.18 5.65 -33.73
CA LEU A 114 -0.75 6.30 -34.92
C LEU A 114 0.23 7.27 -35.58
N ILE A 115 0.99 8.05 -34.79
CA ILE A 115 2.03 8.94 -35.32
C ILE A 115 3.12 8.14 -36.06
N VAL A 116 3.56 7.01 -35.50
CA VAL A 116 4.55 6.13 -36.15
C VAL A 116 3.99 5.58 -37.46
N ILE A 117 2.74 5.12 -37.49
CA ILE A 117 2.10 4.61 -38.71
C ILE A 117 2.02 5.71 -39.78
N LEU A 118 1.59 6.92 -39.42
CA LEU A 118 1.52 8.05 -40.34
C LEU A 118 2.90 8.41 -40.90
N SER A 119 3.96 8.27 -40.10
CA SER A 119 5.33 8.50 -40.57
C SER A 119 5.80 7.46 -41.60
N TRP A 120 5.21 6.26 -41.62
CA TRP A 120 5.56 5.24 -42.62
C TRP A 120 4.88 5.47 -43.96
N VAL A 121 3.73 6.14 -43.97
CA VAL A 121 2.99 6.45 -45.21
C VAL A 121 3.82 7.33 -46.13
N SER A 122 4.69 8.20 -45.60
CA SER A 122 5.56 9.05 -46.42
C SER A 122 6.61 8.28 -47.24
N PHE A 123 6.98 7.05 -46.84
CA PHE A 123 7.90 6.21 -47.63
C PHE A 123 7.27 5.65 -48.91
N TRP A 124 5.94 5.72 -49.04
CA TRP A 124 5.20 5.25 -50.22
C TRP A 124 4.92 6.37 -51.23
N ILE A 125 5.34 7.60 -50.95
CA ILE A 125 5.26 8.76 -51.84
C ILE A 125 6.64 9.03 -52.43
#